data_AF-A0A699RSU0-F1
#
_entry.id   AF-A0A699RSU0-F1
#
_cell.length_a   1.000
_cell.length_b   1.000
_cell.length_c   1.000
_cell.angle_alpha   90.00
_cell.angle_beta   90.00
_cell.angle_gamma   90.00
#
_symmetry.space_group_name_H-M   'P 1'
#
loop_
_entity.id
_entity.type
_entity.pdbx_description
1 polymer ?
#
loop_
_entity_poly.entity_id
_entity_poly.type
_entity_poly.pdbx_seq_one_letter_code
_entity_poly.pdbx_strand_id
1 'polypeptide(L)'
;MKAYGYLNLKDIKKDFFNFYKKKFSCHDSQIFFLSFMSAHRLNTSDQDLLEAVVSTEEIKTAVWDYGSNKAPGVNSAFITLIPKVSNPLSIKDYRPISLVGLHYKIVAKILSNRLSKVIDSIISPEQSAFISGRQILDGPLILSEIIDWYKKRKKKLMLFKVDFGKAFDSVSWEYLDYMLHKLGFGSRWRTWINNCLMPARTSVTPPKMCVASEYCTGALLHNITATD
;
A
#
# COMPACT_ATOMS: atom_id res chain seq x y z
N MET A 1 -4.37 -53.54 2.74
CA MET A 1 -4.05 -52.47 3.70
C MET A 1 -2.65 -51.91 3.43
N LYS A 2 -2.55 -50.73 2.80
CA LYS A 2 -1.39 -49.83 2.92
C LYS A 2 -1.98 -48.42 2.98
N ALA A 3 -2.01 -47.87 4.19
CA ALA A 3 -2.55 -46.55 4.47
C ALA A 3 -1.66 -45.49 3.79
N TYR A 4 -2.10 -45.01 2.63
CA TYR A 4 -1.64 -43.73 2.11
C TYR A 4 -2.20 -42.67 3.05
N GLY A 5 -1.37 -42.21 4.00
CA GLY A 5 -1.68 -41.08 4.85
C GLY A 5 -1.96 -39.86 3.97
N TYR A 6 -3.25 -39.56 3.81
CA TYR A 6 -3.69 -38.29 3.27
C TYR A 6 -3.19 -37.21 4.24
N LEU A 7 -2.13 -36.49 3.87
CA LEU A 7 -1.83 -35.22 4.50
C LEU A 7 -3.08 -34.34 4.34
N ASN A 8 -3.79 -34.14 5.45
CA ASN A 8 -5.02 -33.37 5.48
C ASN A 8 -4.67 -31.91 5.19
N LEU A 9 -5.32 -31.32 4.19
CA LEU A 9 -5.09 -29.92 3.81
C LEU A 9 -5.30 -28.96 5.00
N LYS A 10 -6.18 -29.32 5.96
CA LYS A 10 -6.38 -28.55 7.19
C LYS A 10 -5.15 -28.59 8.10
N ASP A 11 -4.49 -29.74 8.20
CA ASP A 11 -3.30 -29.93 9.03
C ASP A 11 -2.10 -29.21 8.41
N ILE A 12 -1.90 -29.31 7.08
CA ILE A 12 -0.88 -28.52 6.37
C ILE A 12 -1.09 -27.02 6.57
N LYS A 13 -2.33 -26.53 6.42
CA LYS A 13 -2.64 -25.11 6.64
C LYS A 13 -2.36 -24.69 8.07
N LYS A 14 -2.71 -25.52 9.04
CA LYS A 14 -2.49 -25.26 10.47
C LYS A 14 -0.99 -25.26 10.80
N ASP A 15 -0.23 -26.21 10.28
CA ASP A 15 1.22 -26.30 10.49
C ASP A 15 1.95 -25.14 9.82
N PHE A 16 1.56 -24.77 8.61
CA PHE A 16 2.10 -23.60 7.91
C PHE A 16 1.78 -22.32 8.69
N PHE A 17 0.52 -22.14 9.12
CA PHE A 17 0.13 -20.99 9.93
C PHE A 17 0.91 -20.95 11.25
N ASN A 18 1.06 -22.08 11.94
CA ASN A 18 1.80 -22.16 13.19
C ASN A 18 3.30 -21.91 12.99
N PHE A 19 3.88 -22.39 11.89
CA PHE A 19 5.27 -22.13 11.53
C PHE A 19 5.51 -20.62 11.37
N TYR A 20 4.69 -19.94 10.55
CA TYR A 20 4.84 -18.51 10.34
C TYR A 20 4.42 -17.69 11.56
N LYS A 21 3.38 -18.10 12.29
CA LYS A 21 3.00 -17.48 13.57
C LYS A 21 4.18 -17.55 14.53
N LYS A 22 4.79 -18.71 14.74
CA LYS A 22 5.98 -18.84 15.60
C LYS A 22 7.15 -18.01 15.08
N LYS A 23 7.39 -18.04 13.77
CA LYS A 23 8.44 -17.28 13.10
C LYS A 23 8.25 -15.76 13.20
N PHE A 24 7.03 -15.25 13.31
CA PHE A 24 6.74 -13.82 13.41
C PHE A 24 6.31 -13.37 14.82
N SER A 25 6.10 -14.30 15.76
CA SER A 25 5.75 -13.99 17.17
C SER A 25 6.98 -13.85 18.07
N CYS A 26 8.18 -14.23 17.59
CA CYS A 26 9.41 -14.16 18.36
C CYS A 26 10.16 -12.85 18.05
N HIS A 27 10.71 -12.19 19.08
CA HIS A 27 11.67 -11.09 18.87
C HIS A 27 12.97 -11.56 18.16
N ASP A 28 13.29 -12.86 18.18
CA ASP A 28 14.44 -13.48 17.47
C ASP A 28 14.24 -13.70 15.97
N SER A 29 13.12 -13.24 15.38
CA SER A 29 12.92 -13.19 13.92
C SER A 29 14.02 -12.39 13.19
N GLN A 30 14.78 -11.60 13.94
CA GLN A 30 15.87 -10.77 13.47
C GLN A 30 16.98 -11.61 12.80
N ILE A 31 17.34 -12.77 13.33
CA ILE A 31 18.56 -13.50 12.91
C ILE A 31 18.44 -14.11 11.50
N PHE A 32 17.29 -14.68 11.12
CA PHE A 32 17.13 -15.33 9.80
C PHE A 32 16.89 -14.31 8.67
N PHE A 33 16.22 -13.20 8.96
CA PHE A 33 16.07 -12.09 8.01
C PHE A 33 17.41 -11.39 7.76
N LEU A 34 18.26 -11.27 8.79
CA LEU A 34 19.56 -10.61 8.70
C LEU A 34 20.51 -11.29 7.70
N SER A 35 20.55 -12.62 7.62
CA SER A 35 21.42 -13.33 6.65
C SER A 35 20.98 -13.11 5.20
N PHE A 36 19.67 -13.02 4.93
CA PHE A 36 19.13 -12.78 3.58
C PHE A 36 19.29 -11.31 3.17
N MET A 37 19.12 -10.37 4.10
CA MET A 37 19.20 -8.94 3.82
C MET A 37 20.63 -8.38 3.79
N SER A 38 21.60 -9.05 4.42
CA SER A 38 22.99 -8.55 4.45
C SER A 38 23.62 -8.42 3.05
N ALA A 39 23.11 -9.15 2.06
CA ALA A 39 23.58 -9.07 0.67
C ALA A 39 23.04 -7.85 -0.11
N HIS A 40 22.03 -7.14 0.41
CA HIS A 40 21.25 -6.14 -0.34
C HIS A 40 21.14 -4.83 0.47
N ARG A 41 22.27 -4.33 0.96
CA ARG A 41 22.36 -3.06 1.71
C ARG A 41 22.77 -1.92 0.79
N LEU A 42 22.20 -0.74 1.01
CA LEU A 42 22.61 0.47 0.30
C LEU A 42 24.08 0.81 0.58
N ASN A 43 24.81 1.10 -0.49
CA ASN A 43 26.16 1.63 -0.40
C ASN A 43 26.13 3.14 -0.04
N THR A 44 27.29 3.73 0.22
CA THR A 44 27.40 5.15 0.59
C THR A 44 26.94 6.08 -0.53
N SER A 45 27.23 5.77 -1.80
CA SER A 45 26.80 6.59 -2.94
C SER A 45 25.28 6.66 -3.05
N ASP A 46 24.59 5.56 -2.80
CA ASP A 46 23.12 5.52 -2.81
C ASP A 46 22.53 6.30 -1.63
N GLN A 47 23.16 6.23 -0.46
CA GLN A 47 22.78 7.05 0.70
C GLN A 47 22.94 8.54 0.41
N ASP A 48 24.06 8.94 -0.20
CA ASP A 48 24.31 10.33 -0.59
C ASP A 48 23.30 10.82 -1.64
N LEU A 49 22.95 9.97 -2.61
CA LEU A 49 21.92 10.28 -3.61
C LEU A 49 20.55 10.49 -2.96
N LEU A 50 20.18 9.65 -2.00
CA LEU A 50 18.92 9.77 -1.28
C LEU A 50 18.87 11.06 -0.43
N GLU A 51 19.98 11.40 0.24
CA GLU A 51 20.06 12.51 1.20
C GLU A 51 20.57 13.83 0.61
N ALA A 52 20.84 13.87 -0.70
CA ALA A 52 21.26 15.05 -1.44
C ALA A 52 20.29 16.24 -1.26
N VAL A 53 20.78 17.46 -1.43
CA VAL A 53 19.95 18.66 -1.41
C VAL A 53 18.88 18.55 -2.52
N VAL A 54 17.64 18.90 -2.20
CA VAL A 54 16.53 18.88 -3.17
C VAL A 54 16.76 19.97 -4.21
N SER A 55 16.85 19.57 -5.47
CA SER A 55 17.02 20.50 -6.59
C SER A 55 15.68 21.10 -7.04
N THR A 56 15.74 22.28 -7.68
CA THR A 56 14.58 22.91 -8.30
C THR A 56 13.96 22.05 -9.39
N GLU A 57 14.78 21.27 -10.11
CA GLU A 57 14.32 20.35 -11.14
C GLU A 57 13.52 19.19 -10.55
N GLU A 58 13.97 18.59 -9.44
CA GLU A 58 13.19 17.56 -8.73
C GLU A 58 11.82 18.09 -8.29
N ILE A 59 11.76 19.34 -7.83
CA ILE A 59 10.49 19.98 -7.45
C ILE A 59 9.61 20.15 -8.68
N LYS A 60 10.12 20.69 -9.78
CA LYS A 60 9.34 20.87 -11.03
C LYS A 60 8.78 19.55 -11.53
N THR A 61 9.62 18.52 -11.61
CA THR A 61 9.19 17.17 -12.02
C THR A 61 8.09 16.64 -11.09
N ALA A 62 8.26 16.76 -9.77
CA ALA A 62 7.26 16.31 -8.81
C ALA A 62 5.93 17.06 -8.96
N VAL A 63 5.95 18.36 -9.24
CA VAL A 63 4.73 19.16 -9.42
C VAL A 63 4.02 18.82 -10.74
N TRP A 64 4.77 18.63 -11.83
CA TRP A 64 4.21 18.35 -13.17
C TRP A 64 3.63 16.94 -13.27
N ASP A 65 4.19 15.96 -12.56
CA ASP A 65 3.67 14.59 -12.51
C ASP A 65 2.25 14.49 -11.94
N TYR A 66 1.76 15.47 -11.17
CA TYR A 66 0.43 15.42 -10.56
C TYR A 66 -0.74 15.75 -11.52
N GLY A 67 -0.45 16.19 -12.75
CA GLY A 67 -1.47 16.53 -13.75
C GLY A 67 -2.43 17.65 -13.32
N SER A 68 -3.47 17.89 -14.12
CA SER A 68 -4.44 18.98 -13.90
C SER A 68 -5.48 18.70 -12.80
N ASN A 69 -5.57 17.46 -12.30
CA ASN A 69 -6.56 17.03 -11.31
C ASN A 69 -6.12 17.35 -9.89
N LYS A 70 -6.12 18.64 -9.54
CA LYS A 70 -5.75 19.13 -8.21
C LYS A 70 -6.98 19.15 -7.29
N ALA A 71 -6.85 18.57 -6.09
CA ALA A 71 -7.84 18.78 -5.04
C ALA A 71 -7.85 20.28 -4.66
N PRO A 72 -9.03 20.90 -4.45
CA PRO A 72 -9.09 22.31 -4.08
C PRO A 72 -8.48 22.52 -2.70
N GLY A 73 -7.54 23.47 -2.58
CA GLY A 73 -6.96 23.91 -1.30
C GLY A 73 -5.54 23.39 -1.04
N VAL A 74 -4.65 24.32 -0.68
CA VAL A 74 -3.21 24.05 -0.43
C VAL A 74 -2.97 23.43 0.96
N ASN A 75 -3.90 23.62 1.90
CA ASN A 75 -3.75 23.32 3.34
C ASN A 75 -4.88 22.49 3.96
N SER A 76 -5.78 21.90 3.17
CA SER A 76 -6.92 21.12 3.68
C SER A 76 -6.77 19.66 3.28
N ALA A 77 -6.76 18.75 4.27
CA ALA A 77 -6.87 17.32 4.02
C ALA A 77 -8.36 16.93 3.96
N PHE A 78 -8.86 16.49 2.81
CA PHE A 78 -10.25 16.03 2.67
C PHE A 78 -10.29 14.51 2.56
N ILE A 79 -11.16 13.83 3.31
CA ILE A 79 -11.39 12.40 3.11
C ILE A 79 -12.58 12.24 2.16
N THR A 80 -12.33 11.77 0.95
CA THR A 80 -13.38 11.41 -0.02
C THR A 80 -13.66 9.92 0.08
N LEU A 81 -14.93 9.55 0.18
CA LEU A 81 -15.36 8.15 0.19
C LEU A 81 -15.62 7.68 -1.25
N ILE A 82 -14.85 6.72 -1.75
CA ILE A 82 -15.12 6.08 -3.05
C ILE A 82 -15.85 4.75 -2.84
N PRO A 83 -17.05 4.55 -3.43
CA PRO A 83 -17.78 3.29 -3.29
C PRO A 83 -17.01 2.11 -3.91
N LYS A 84 -16.96 0.98 -3.20
CA LYS A 84 -16.38 -0.30 -3.68
C LYS A 84 -17.37 -1.11 -4.52
N VAL A 85 -18.66 -0.87 -4.32
CA VAL A 85 -19.79 -1.62 -4.90
C VAL A 85 -20.83 -0.63 -5.43
N SER A 86 -21.69 -1.07 -6.34
CA SER A 86 -22.69 -0.23 -7.00
C SER A 86 -23.74 0.37 -6.06
N ASN A 87 -24.09 -0.32 -4.97
CA ASN A 87 -25.05 0.14 -3.97
C ASN A 87 -24.48 -0.02 -2.55
N PRO A 88 -23.62 0.90 -2.08
CA PRO A 88 -23.00 0.82 -0.76
C PRO A 88 -24.03 1.10 0.33
N LEU A 89 -24.16 0.19 1.31
CA LEU A 89 -25.10 0.31 2.44
C LEU A 89 -24.39 0.57 3.77
N SER A 90 -23.10 0.25 3.84
CA SER A 90 -22.25 0.43 5.02
C SER A 90 -21.04 1.30 4.72
N ILE A 91 -20.51 2.01 5.72
CA ILE A 91 -19.26 2.77 5.58
C ILE A 91 -18.06 1.89 5.16
N LYS A 92 -18.13 0.57 5.46
CA LYS A 92 -17.13 -0.42 5.05
C LYS A 92 -17.12 -0.66 3.54
N ASP A 93 -18.22 -0.34 2.86
CA ASP A 93 -18.39 -0.44 1.41
C ASP A 93 -17.72 0.72 0.68
N TYR A 94 -17.19 1.70 1.41
CA TYR A 94 -16.40 2.79 0.86
C TYR A 94 -14.90 2.58 1.10
N ARG A 95 -14.10 3.11 0.19
CA ARG A 95 -12.66 3.34 0.37
C ARG A 95 -12.49 4.81 0.79
N PRO A 96 -12.04 5.09 2.02
CA PRO A 96 -11.64 6.44 2.37
C PRO A 96 -10.35 6.79 1.61
N ILE A 97 -10.39 7.88 0.84
CA ILE A 97 -9.23 8.46 0.17
C ILE A 97 -8.94 9.81 0.82
N SER A 98 -7.82 9.88 1.53
CA SER A 98 -7.30 11.13 2.06
C SER A 98 -6.68 11.96 0.93
N LEU A 99 -7.37 13.00 0.49
CA LEU A 99 -6.83 14.09 -0.31
C LEU A 99 -5.94 14.96 0.57
N VAL A 100 -4.69 14.54 0.75
CA VAL A 100 -3.69 15.32 1.48
C VAL A 100 -3.32 16.59 0.71
N GLY A 101 -2.96 17.65 1.45
CA GLY A 101 -2.50 18.91 0.89
C GLY A 101 -1.36 18.74 -0.13
N LEU A 102 -1.33 19.63 -1.12
CA LEU A 102 -0.40 19.56 -2.25
C LEU A 102 1.08 19.53 -1.81
N HIS A 103 1.42 20.22 -0.71
CA HIS A 103 2.78 20.26 -0.16
C HIS A 103 3.30 18.88 0.24
N TYR A 104 2.50 18.08 0.96
CA TYR A 104 2.87 16.72 1.34
C TYR A 104 3.04 15.83 0.11
N LYS A 105 2.13 15.96 -0.86
CA LYS A 105 2.19 15.20 -2.12
C LYS A 105 3.48 15.45 -2.88
N ILE A 106 3.92 16.71 -2.99
CA ILE A 106 5.20 17.05 -3.62
C ILE A 106 6.37 16.41 -2.88
N VAL A 107 6.42 16.53 -1.54
CA VAL A 107 7.49 15.92 -0.73
C VAL A 107 7.51 14.41 -0.88
N ALA A 108 6.37 13.74 -0.72
CA ALA A 108 6.25 12.30 -0.86
C ALA A 108 6.66 11.82 -2.26
N LYS A 109 6.34 12.60 -3.30
CA LYS A 109 6.72 12.31 -4.69
C LYS A 109 8.22 12.45 -4.91
N ILE A 110 8.86 13.49 -4.38
CA ILE A 110 10.33 13.65 -4.44
C ILE A 110 11.00 12.45 -3.77
N LEU A 111 10.57 12.08 -2.56
CA LEU A 111 11.11 10.92 -1.84
C LEU A 111 10.88 9.63 -2.63
N SER A 112 9.69 9.42 -3.20
CA SER A 112 9.40 8.24 -4.03
C SER A 112 10.29 8.16 -5.27
N ASN A 113 10.53 9.28 -5.95
CA ASN A 113 11.37 9.35 -7.16
C ASN A 113 12.85 9.12 -6.84
N ARG A 114 13.31 9.49 -5.64
CA ARG A 114 14.66 9.15 -5.16
C ARG A 114 14.76 7.68 -4.81
N LEU A 115 13.78 7.16 -4.07
CA LEU A 115 13.72 5.75 -3.68
C LEU A 115 13.72 4.83 -4.91
N SER A 116 12.99 5.18 -5.97
CA SER A 116 12.93 4.35 -7.18
C SER A 116 14.28 4.15 -7.88
N LYS A 117 15.27 5.01 -7.63
CA LYS A 117 16.62 4.89 -8.20
C LYS A 117 17.46 3.83 -7.51
N VAL A 118 17.15 3.52 -6.25
CA VAL A 118 17.95 2.61 -5.41
C VAL A 118 17.20 1.34 -5.01
N ILE A 119 15.87 1.34 -5.10
CA ILE A 119 15.00 0.24 -4.63
C ILE A 119 15.32 -1.10 -5.31
N ASP A 120 15.73 -1.08 -6.58
CA ASP A 120 16.05 -2.28 -7.36
C ASP A 120 17.30 -3.01 -6.83
N SER A 121 18.24 -2.26 -6.23
CA SER A 121 19.45 -2.83 -5.62
C SER A 121 19.19 -3.56 -4.29
N ILE A 122 18.09 -3.21 -3.62
CA ILE A 122 17.76 -3.74 -2.29
C ILE A 122 16.64 -4.79 -2.31
N ILE A 123 15.90 -4.90 -3.42
CA ILE A 123 14.78 -5.82 -3.59
C ILE A 123 15.18 -6.98 -4.50
N SER A 124 14.80 -8.19 -4.09
CA SER A 124 15.15 -9.40 -4.84
C SER A 124 14.47 -9.43 -6.21
N PRO A 125 15.08 -10.08 -7.22
CA PRO A 125 14.59 -10.06 -8.60
C PRO A 125 13.19 -10.69 -8.76
N GLU A 126 12.77 -11.53 -7.81
CA GLU A 126 11.46 -12.18 -7.82
C GLU A 126 10.28 -11.23 -7.53
N GLN A 127 10.55 -10.05 -6.94
CA GLN A 127 9.51 -9.04 -6.69
C GLN A 127 9.20 -8.26 -7.97
N SER A 128 8.11 -8.57 -8.65
CA SER A 128 7.77 -7.95 -9.94
C SER A 128 6.92 -6.67 -9.84
N ALA A 129 6.22 -6.46 -8.72
CA ALA A 129 5.29 -5.35 -8.56
C ALA A 129 5.95 -4.11 -7.92
N PHE A 130 5.52 -2.92 -8.37
CA PHE A 130 5.94 -1.60 -7.85
C PHE A 130 7.42 -1.24 -8.03
N ILE A 131 8.13 -1.92 -8.93
CA ILE A 131 9.52 -1.60 -9.32
C ILE A 131 9.53 -1.14 -10.77
N SER A 132 10.18 -0.01 -11.02
CA SER A 132 10.31 0.52 -12.38
C SER A 132 11.05 -0.48 -13.27
N GLY A 133 10.54 -0.71 -14.48
CA GLY A 133 11.12 -1.66 -15.44
C GLY A 133 10.71 -3.13 -15.25
N ARG A 134 10.01 -3.49 -14.17
CA ARG A 134 9.47 -4.85 -13.96
C ARG A 134 7.98 -4.92 -14.31
N GLN A 135 7.53 -6.01 -14.91
CA GLN A 135 6.13 -6.17 -15.33
C GLN A 135 5.35 -7.01 -14.33
N ILE A 136 4.13 -6.58 -13.98
CA ILE A 136 3.25 -7.34 -13.08
C ILE A 136 2.94 -8.75 -13.61
N LEU A 137 3.03 -8.93 -14.93
CA LEU A 137 2.77 -10.19 -15.62
C LEU A 137 3.92 -11.20 -15.49
N ASP A 138 5.12 -10.78 -15.12
CA ASP A 138 6.29 -11.67 -15.02
C ASP A 138 6.06 -12.78 -13.99
N GLY A 139 5.47 -12.44 -12.83
CA GLY A 139 5.15 -13.40 -11.77
C GLY A 139 4.18 -14.50 -12.23
N PRO A 140 2.99 -14.14 -12.74
CA PRO A 140 2.04 -15.11 -13.29
C PRO A 140 2.60 -15.97 -14.44
N LEU A 141 3.47 -15.40 -15.29
CA LEU A 141 4.10 -16.14 -16.40
C LEU A 141 5.07 -17.21 -15.87
N ILE A 142 5.98 -16.83 -14.98
CA ILE A 142 6.92 -17.76 -14.33
C ILE A 142 6.16 -18.87 -13.61
N LEU A 143 5.11 -18.51 -12.86
CA LEU A 143 4.28 -19.49 -12.16
C LEU A 143 3.60 -20.47 -13.11
N SER A 144 3.10 -20.00 -14.26
CA SER A 144 2.47 -20.85 -15.27
C SER A 144 3.45 -21.86 -15.85
N GLU A 145 4.69 -21.43 -16.15
CA GLU A 145 5.74 -22.30 -16.65
C GLU A 145 6.13 -23.38 -15.62
N ILE A 146 6.27 -23.01 -14.35
CA ILE A 146 6.54 -23.96 -13.26
C ILE A 146 5.42 -25.00 -13.17
N ILE A 147 4.16 -24.57 -13.18
CA ILE A 147 3.01 -25.49 -13.11
C ILE A 147 3.05 -26.48 -14.28
N ASP A 148 3.29 -25.98 -15.50
CA ASP A 148 3.31 -26.82 -16.69
C ASP A 148 4.50 -27.79 -16.72
N TRP A 149 5.66 -27.39 -16.20
CA TRP A 149 6.81 -28.28 -16.02
C TRP A 149 6.51 -29.44 -15.07
N TYR A 150 5.86 -29.18 -13.93
CA TYR A 150 5.47 -30.22 -12.98
C TYR A 150 4.40 -31.17 -13.56
N LYS A 151 3.43 -30.64 -14.30
CA LYS A 151 2.44 -31.45 -15.04
C LYS A 151 3.10 -32.38 -16.04
N LYS A 152 4.02 -31.88 -16.87
CA LYS A 152 4.75 -32.68 -17.88
C LYS A 152 5.54 -33.83 -17.23
N ARG A 153 6.13 -33.58 -16.05
CA ARG A 153 6.90 -34.60 -15.30
C ARG A 153 6.05 -35.49 -14.39
N LYS A 154 4.72 -35.33 -14.38
CA LYS A 154 3.78 -36.05 -13.50
C LYS A 154 4.19 -35.99 -12.02
N LYS A 155 4.82 -34.88 -11.60
CA LYS A 155 5.22 -34.66 -10.21
C LYS A 155 4.11 -33.93 -9.46
N LYS A 156 3.96 -34.24 -8.16
CA LYS A 156 3.04 -33.51 -7.28
C LYS A 156 3.62 -32.11 -7.01
N LEU A 157 2.77 -31.08 -7.10
CA LEU A 157 3.09 -29.68 -6.80
C LEU A 157 2.10 -29.18 -5.76
N MET A 158 2.59 -28.42 -4.79
CA MET A 158 1.76 -27.70 -3.81
C MET A 158 2.10 -26.22 -3.89
N LEU A 159 1.10 -25.39 -4.13
CA LEU A 159 1.25 -23.94 -4.23
C LEU A 159 0.69 -23.26 -2.99
N PHE A 160 1.47 -22.36 -2.41
CA PHE A 160 1.03 -21.51 -1.31
C PHE A 160 0.82 -20.09 -1.80
N LYS A 161 -0.39 -19.57 -1.60
CA LYS A 161 -0.71 -18.16 -1.81
C LYS A 161 -0.99 -17.52 -0.46
N VAL A 162 -0.25 -16.46 -0.15
CA VAL A 162 -0.43 -15.64 1.04
C VAL A 162 -0.89 -14.27 0.59
N ASP A 163 -1.92 -13.74 1.25
CA ASP A 163 -2.44 -12.40 1.02
C ASP A 163 -2.57 -11.68 2.36
N PHE A 164 -2.18 -10.41 2.39
CA PHE A 164 -2.18 -9.60 3.61
C PHE A 164 -3.41 -8.69 3.62
N GLY A 165 -4.35 -8.98 4.51
CA GLY A 165 -5.51 -8.11 4.73
C GLY A 165 -5.06 -6.75 5.26
N LYS A 166 -5.46 -5.66 4.58
CA LYS A 166 -5.12 -4.28 4.96
C LYS A 166 -3.61 -4.07 5.18
N ALA A 167 -2.81 -4.45 4.19
CA ALA A 167 -1.35 -4.42 4.27
C ALA A 167 -0.79 -3.09 4.79
N PHE A 168 -1.30 -1.94 4.30
CA PHE A 168 -0.84 -0.62 4.72
C PHE A 168 -1.29 -0.22 6.14
N ASP A 169 -2.48 -0.66 6.57
CA ASP A 169 -3.00 -0.34 7.90
C ASP A 169 -2.35 -1.19 8.99
N SER A 170 -1.68 -2.28 8.61
CA SER A 170 -1.12 -3.29 9.52
C SER A 170 0.40 -3.19 9.68
N VAL A 171 1.06 -2.22 9.02
CA VAL A 171 2.51 -2.03 9.13
C VAL A 171 2.84 -1.38 10.48
N SER A 172 3.75 -1.98 11.24
CA SER A 172 4.37 -1.31 12.39
C SER A 172 5.41 -0.29 11.91
N TRP A 173 5.24 0.97 12.28
CA TRP A 173 6.17 2.05 11.93
C TRP A 173 7.56 1.86 12.56
N GLU A 174 7.61 1.32 13.78
CA GLU A 174 8.86 0.96 14.46
C GLU A 174 9.61 -0.13 13.71
N TYR A 175 8.88 -1.15 13.23
CA TYR A 175 9.48 -2.21 12.42
C TYR A 175 9.96 -1.70 11.06
N LEU A 176 9.21 -0.79 10.44
CA LEU A 176 9.62 -0.14 9.19
C LEU A 176 10.93 0.64 9.36
N ASP A 177 11.04 1.47 10.41
CA ASP A 177 12.27 2.21 10.70
C ASP A 177 13.46 1.27 10.98
N TYR A 178 13.23 0.21 11.76
CA TYR A 178 14.22 -0.84 12.00
C TYR A 178 14.72 -1.47 10.69
N MET A 179 13.81 -1.81 9.78
CA MET A 179 14.14 -2.40 8.48
C MET A 179 14.91 -1.43 7.58
N LEU A 180 14.49 -0.17 7.51
CA LEU A 180 15.22 0.87 6.78
C LEU A 180 16.65 1.03 7.33
N HIS A 181 16.82 1.01 8.65
CA HIS A 181 18.14 1.08 9.25
C HIS A 181 19.02 -0.12 8.86
N LYS A 182 18.46 -1.34 8.89
CA LYS A 182 19.18 -2.57 8.48
C LYS A 182 19.53 -2.60 6.99
N LEU A 183 18.68 -2.05 6.13
CA LEU A 183 18.92 -1.91 4.69
C LEU A 183 19.92 -0.80 4.35
N GLY A 184 20.42 -0.05 5.33
CA GLY A 184 21.46 0.96 5.14
C GLY A 184 20.93 2.35 4.80
N PHE A 185 19.64 2.63 5.04
CA PHE A 185 19.15 3.99 4.92
C PHE A 185 19.71 4.89 6.04
N GLY A 186 20.21 6.06 5.65
CA GLY A 186 20.77 7.05 6.58
C GLY A 186 19.72 7.60 7.56
N SER A 187 20.19 8.15 8.67
CA SER A 187 19.32 8.67 9.74
C SER A 187 18.46 9.83 9.27
N ARG A 188 18.96 10.67 8.36
CA ARG A 188 18.24 11.82 7.83
C ARG A 188 17.11 11.38 6.92
N TRP A 189 17.36 10.42 6.03
CA TRP A 189 16.31 9.80 5.21
C TRP A 189 15.19 9.18 6.07
N ARG A 190 15.56 8.37 7.07
CA ARG A 190 14.60 7.75 7.99
C ARG A 190 13.78 8.78 8.74
N THR A 191 14.38 9.89 9.16
CA THR A 191 13.68 11.01 9.79
C THR A 191 12.64 11.64 8.86
N TRP A 192 12.97 11.82 7.58
CA TRP A 192 12.01 12.32 6.59
C TRP A 192 10.84 11.36 6.39
N ILE A 193 11.11 10.06 6.25
CA ILE A 193 10.07 9.04 6.14
C ILE A 193 9.17 9.04 7.37
N ASN A 194 9.75 9.07 8.58
CA ASN A 194 8.96 9.09 9.81
C ASN A 194 8.04 10.33 9.87
N ASN A 195 8.56 11.52 9.54
CA ASN A 195 7.76 12.74 9.49
C ASN A 195 6.61 12.67 8.46
N CYS A 196 6.79 11.93 7.35
CA CYS A 196 5.71 11.71 6.38
C CYS A 196 4.65 10.73 6.88
N LEU A 197 5.02 9.78 7.74
CA LEU A 197 4.12 8.75 8.26
C LEU A 197 3.40 9.18 9.55
N MET A 198 3.91 10.19 10.25
CA MET A 198 3.23 10.75 11.41
C MET A 198 1.86 11.31 11.00
N PRO A 199 0.80 10.99 11.75
CA PRO A 199 -0.55 11.42 11.39
C PRO A 199 -0.66 12.95 11.41
N ALA A 200 -0.89 13.54 10.23
CA ALA A 200 -1.37 14.91 10.13
C ALA A 200 -2.78 14.99 10.75
N ARG A 201 -3.08 16.09 11.44
CA ARG A 201 -4.42 16.34 12.00
C ARG A 201 -5.44 16.35 10.86
N THR A 202 -6.29 15.33 10.79
CA THR A 202 -7.35 15.21 9.78
C THR A 202 -8.69 15.65 10.36
N SER A 203 -9.36 16.59 9.69
CA SER A 203 -10.77 16.88 9.90
C SER A 203 -11.60 16.03 8.94
N VAL A 204 -12.64 15.36 9.46
CA VAL A 204 -13.57 14.57 8.66
C VAL A 204 -14.75 15.48 8.29
N THR A 205 -14.87 15.86 7.03
CA THR A 205 -16.10 16.47 6.53
C THR A 205 -17.02 15.34 6.08
N PRO A 206 -18.23 15.18 6.66
CA PRO A 206 -19.17 14.18 6.18
C PRO A 206 -19.51 14.44 4.70
N PRO A 207 -19.80 13.38 3.90
CA PRO A 207 -20.25 13.58 2.53
C PRO A 207 -21.44 14.53 2.55
N LYS A 208 -21.42 15.57 1.72
CA LYS A 208 -22.64 16.30 1.38
C LYS A 208 -23.58 15.26 0.79
N MET A 209 -24.53 14.79 1.59
CA MET A 209 -25.73 14.18 1.08
C MET A 209 -26.36 15.27 0.22
N CYS A 210 -26.22 15.15 -1.10
CA CYS A 210 -27.17 15.79 -2.00
C CYS A 210 -28.52 15.17 -1.64
N VAL A 211 -29.27 15.83 -0.76
CA VAL A 211 -30.71 15.60 -0.68
C VAL A 211 -31.27 16.21 -1.95
N ALA A 212 -31.35 15.40 -2.99
CA ALA A 212 -32.23 15.65 -4.11
C ALA A 212 -33.66 15.32 -3.66
N SER A 213 -34.28 16.27 -2.96
CA SER A 213 -35.74 16.45 -2.82
C SER A 213 -35.90 17.83 -2.15
N GLU A 214 -36.53 18.85 -2.72
CA GLU A 214 -37.84 18.87 -3.35
C GLU A 214 -37.87 19.98 -4.41
N TYR A 215 -37.88 19.62 -5.69
CA TYR A 215 -38.50 20.41 -6.73
C TYR A 215 -39.33 19.43 -7.55
N CYS A 216 -40.53 19.12 -7.07
CA CYS A 216 -41.68 18.67 -7.86
C CYS A 216 -42.81 18.21 -6.92
N THR A 217 -43.55 19.18 -6.38
CA THR A 217 -44.96 18.96 -6.01
C THR A 217 -45.73 20.28 -6.12
N GLY A 218 -46.53 20.38 -7.18
CA GLY A 218 -47.84 21.02 -7.12
C GLY A 218 -47.90 22.54 -6.94
N ALA A 219 -47.72 23.27 -8.04
CA ALA A 219 -48.64 24.37 -8.30
C ALA A 219 -50.03 23.76 -8.55
N LEU A 220 -50.90 23.76 -7.54
CA LEU A 220 -52.37 23.78 -7.62
C LEU A 220 -52.96 23.50 -6.23
N LEU A 221 -53.99 24.30 -5.92
CA LEU A 221 -55.01 24.14 -4.87
C LEU A 221 -54.80 24.89 -3.54
N HIS A 222 -55.55 26.00 -3.50
CA HIS A 222 -56.33 26.54 -2.39
C HIS A 222 -55.69 27.53 -1.40
N ASN A 223 -55.87 28.81 -1.75
CA ASN A 223 -56.60 29.75 -0.88
C ASN A 223 -57.67 29.02 -0.07
N ILE A 224 -57.66 29.18 1.26
CA ILE A 224 -58.82 29.40 2.14
C ILE A 224 -58.30 29.57 3.59
N THR A 225 -58.81 30.63 4.23
CA THR A 225 -58.90 30.95 5.67
C THR A 225 -57.63 31.27 6.48
N ALA A 226 -57.31 32.57 6.54
CA ALA A 226 -56.95 33.22 7.80
C ALA A 226 -58.11 34.18 8.16
N THR A 227 -58.87 33.80 9.18
CA THR A 227 -59.71 34.69 9.98
C THR A 227 -58.82 35.40 10.98
N ASP A 228 -58.58 36.69 10.74
CA ASP A 228 -58.79 37.82 11.65
C ASP A 228 -58.10 39.08 11.08
#